data_AF-A0A2N2VVD4-F1
#
_entry.id   AF-A0A2N2VVD4-F1
#
_cell.length_a   1.000
_cell.length_b   1.000
_cell.length_c   1.000
_cell.angle_alpha   90.00
_cell.angle_beta   90.00
_cell.angle_gamma   90.00
#
_symmetry.space_group_name_H-M   'P 1'
#
loop_
_entity.id
_entity.type
_entity.pdbx_description
1 polymer ?
#
loop_
_entity_poly.entity_id
_entity_poly.type
_entity_poly.pdbx_seq_one_letter_code
_entity_poly.pdbx_strand_id
1 'polypeptide(L)'
;MKSRNTLLALCIVILFSCGADNKKNEVALSDKALNDKSSLFYASYNSYPAKLKNLPIGMFDSGTGGLTVMEQFLSMDYFDNKTGEEIPDGILDFDGEDFIYLADQANMPYGVYSSQNKTDYLRELIIKDALFLTSEPNRTKMVVIACNTATAYGLEDVKTLLSLSGTGVKPIGVIEAGVDGAMSVISTLSADPFAVGVMATVGTISSGGYENALVKYVADKRYKAPLKVVNQGGLGFAEAVDSEIDYILRGSSEIRENYRGPKLGEFPDGIDTNLMKFYKFDTSDNSLLVSKNEKGEVEHIQLNSSGNYARFHMVTLIEKHRRENPGVKMSSVILGCTHYPFLIDTLIKVVDELRAYSQDGVNIYDEVLAEEVVFIDPAVNTAKEAFKTLFADKNLKRDNKGNILKGYISVAHPDLSAEFKDDNGNLKFEFKYGRSIGSDEQSVHVVPFSFKNINSDNLSRIKERLPFSYALIKNYLESDEL
;
A
#
# COMPACT_ATOMS: atom_id res chain seq x y z
N MET A 1 -64.11 -16.97 29.39
CA MET A 1 -63.36 -16.19 30.41
C MET A 1 -61.88 -16.35 30.15
N LYS A 2 -61.14 -15.24 30.19
CA LYS A 2 -59.75 -15.05 29.74
C LYS A 2 -58.75 -16.03 30.38
N SER A 3 -57.81 -16.51 29.58
CA SER A 3 -56.49 -16.97 30.04
C SER A 3 -55.44 -16.55 28.99
N ARG A 4 -54.68 -15.50 29.31
CA ARG A 4 -53.51 -15.04 28.56
C ARG A 4 -52.31 -15.86 29.05
N ASN A 5 -51.72 -16.69 28.18
CA ASN A 5 -50.36 -17.17 28.38
C ASN A 5 -49.44 -16.35 27.48
N THR A 6 -48.66 -15.48 28.12
CA THR A 6 -47.61 -14.68 27.48
C THR A 6 -46.36 -15.54 27.41
N LEU A 7 -46.01 -16.01 26.20
CA LEU A 7 -44.74 -16.67 25.95
C LEU A 7 -43.68 -15.58 25.74
N LEU A 8 -42.80 -15.40 26.71
CA LEU A 8 -41.65 -14.50 26.64
C LEU A 8 -40.57 -15.18 25.78
N ALA A 9 -40.43 -14.77 24.52
CA ALA A 9 -39.32 -15.20 23.68
C ALA A 9 -38.05 -14.44 24.09
N LEU A 10 -37.15 -15.12 24.78
CA LEU A 10 -35.82 -14.63 25.10
C LEU A 10 -34.95 -14.70 23.83
N CYS A 11 -34.84 -13.59 23.10
CA CYS A 11 -33.84 -13.46 22.04
C CYS A 11 -32.45 -13.37 22.68
N ILE A 12 -31.72 -14.49 22.69
CA ILE A 12 -30.28 -14.51 22.95
C ILE A 12 -29.61 -13.85 21.74
N VAL A 13 -29.16 -12.62 21.92
CA VAL A 13 -28.23 -11.97 20.99
C VAL A 13 -26.87 -12.64 21.18
N ILE A 14 -26.49 -13.49 20.24
CA ILE A 14 -25.13 -14.02 20.15
C ILE A 14 -24.26 -12.90 19.58
N LEU A 15 -23.54 -12.20 20.47
CA LEU A 15 -22.42 -11.35 20.08
C LEU A 15 -21.31 -12.27 19.57
N PHE A 16 -21.11 -12.32 18.25
CA PHE A 16 -19.94 -12.95 17.67
C PHE A 16 -18.69 -12.16 18.08
N SER A 17 -17.88 -12.77 18.94
CA SER A 17 -16.57 -12.27 19.36
C SER A 17 -15.54 -12.51 18.25
N CYS A 18 -15.53 -11.67 17.21
CA CYS A 18 -14.49 -11.70 16.17
C CYS A 18 -13.08 -11.26 16.66
N GLY A 19 -12.95 -10.78 17.91
CA GLY A 19 -11.66 -10.32 18.45
C GLY A 19 -10.80 -11.40 19.11
N ALA A 20 -11.37 -12.55 19.48
CA ALA A 20 -10.65 -13.56 20.27
C ALA A 20 -9.77 -14.49 19.40
N ASP A 21 -10.22 -14.81 18.18
CA ASP A 21 -9.48 -15.70 17.28
C ASP A 21 -8.31 -15.00 16.59
N ASN A 22 -8.46 -13.71 16.23
CA ASN A 22 -7.38 -12.93 15.63
C ASN A 22 -6.18 -12.76 16.58
N LYS A 23 -6.42 -12.42 17.86
CA LYS A 23 -5.36 -12.34 18.88
C LYS A 23 -4.64 -13.66 19.13
N LYS A 24 -5.34 -14.79 19.03
CA LYS A 24 -4.71 -16.12 19.15
C LYS A 24 -3.77 -16.40 17.97
N ASN A 25 -4.16 -16.01 16.76
CA ASN A 25 -3.34 -16.18 15.56
C ASN A 25 -2.11 -15.24 15.56
N GLU A 26 -2.23 -14.00 16.04
CA GLU A 26 -1.10 -13.04 16.19
C GLU A 26 0.02 -13.62 17.08
N VAL A 27 -0.38 -14.16 18.24
CA VAL A 27 0.53 -14.76 19.22
C VAL A 27 1.15 -16.05 18.65
N ALA A 28 0.40 -16.86 17.90
CA ALA A 28 0.92 -18.12 17.35
C ALA A 28 2.04 -17.93 16.31
N LEU A 29 1.92 -16.94 15.41
CA LEU A 29 2.97 -16.65 14.43
C LEU A 29 4.23 -16.09 15.09
N SER A 30 4.06 -15.15 16.02
CA SER A 30 5.17 -14.54 16.76
C SER A 30 5.88 -15.57 17.66
N ASP A 31 5.12 -16.43 18.33
CA ASP A 31 5.65 -17.50 19.18
C ASP A 31 6.46 -18.51 18.38
N LYS A 32 5.96 -18.93 17.22
CA LYS A 32 6.70 -19.82 16.29
C LYS A 32 8.03 -19.17 15.87
N ALA A 33 8.01 -17.89 15.48
CA ALA A 33 9.21 -17.17 15.06
C ALA A 33 10.24 -16.97 16.18
N LEU A 34 9.81 -16.86 17.44
CA LEU A 34 10.71 -16.58 18.57
C LEU A 34 11.20 -17.84 19.29
N ASN A 35 10.41 -18.91 19.30
CA ASN A 35 10.66 -20.06 20.19
C ASN A 35 10.90 -21.39 19.45
N ASP A 36 10.44 -21.55 18.21
CA ASP A 36 10.64 -22.79 17.44
C ASP A 36 11.94 -22.75 16.64
N LYS A 37 13.04 -23.22 17.25
CA LYS A 37 14.37 -23.31 16.61
C LYS A 37 14.42 -24.20 15.35
N SER A 38 13.42 -25.06 15.14
CA SER A 38 13.32 -25.90 13.94
C SER A 38 12.59 -25.19 12.80
N SER A 39 11.91 -24.10 13.11
CA SER A 39 11.22 -23.30 12.11
C SER A 39 12.20 -22.55 11.22
N LEU A 40 11.91 -22.53 9.91
CA LEU A 40 12.53 -21.58 8.97
C LEU A 40 12.32 -20.10 9.36
N PHE A 41 11.41 -19.82 10.29
CA PHE A 41 11.06 -18.48 10.76
C PHE A 41 11.74 -18.11 12.09
N TYR A 42 12.61 -18.98 12.63
CA TYR A 42 13.27 -18.72 13.89
C TYR A 42 14.25 -17.53 13.81
N ALA A 43 14.03 -16.52 14.66
CA ALA A 43 14.95 -15.41 14.84
C ALA A 43 15.45 -15.34 16.29
N SER A 44 16.77 -15.36 16.47
CA SER A 44 17.40 -15.19 17.78
C SER A 44 17.76 -13.74 18.05
N TYR A 45 17.03 -13.11 18.97
CA TYR A 45 17.27 -11.73 19.42
C TYR A 45 18.26 -11.59 20.58
N ASN A 46 18.76 -12.70 21.14
CA ASN A 46 19.66 -12.67 22.30
C ASN A 46 20.99 -11.92 22.07
N SER A 47 21.43 -11.82 20.82
CA SER A 47 22.65 -11.07 20.47
C SER A 47 22.35 -9.71 19.83
N TYR A 48 21.10 -9.23 19.86
CA TYR A 48 20.74 -7.92 19.34
C TYR A 48 21.46 -6.80 20.11
N PRO A 49 22.03 -5.79 19.43
CA PRO A 49 22.72 -4.71 20.12
C PRO A 49 21.80 -3.91 21.06
N ALA A 50 22.22 -3.70 22.31
CA ALA A 50 21.47 -2.89 23.26
C ALA A 50 21.39 -1.39 22.86
N LYS A 51 22.34 -0.91 22.05
CA LYS A 51 22.33 0.44 21.48
C LYS A 51 21.98 0.36 20.00
N LEU A 52 20.76 0.78 19.66
CA LEU A 52 20.23 0.69 18.30
C LEU A 52 20.73 1.79 17.36
N LYS A 53 21.22 2.92 17.90
CA LYS A 53 21.59 4.12 17.15
C LYS A 53 22.38 3.89 15.84
N ASN A 54 23.32 2.93 15.84
CA ASN A 54 24.19 2.65 14.69
C ASN A 54 23.67 1.55 13.75
N LEU A 55 22.52 0.94 14.06
CA LEU A 55 21.86 0.00 13.16
C LEU A 55 21.09 0.77 12.08
N PRO A 56 20.92 0.17 10.89
CA PRO A 56 20.16 0.77 9.81
C PRO A 56 18.65 0.87 10.14
N ILE A 57 17.95 1.75 9.45
CA ILE A 57 16.49 1.73 9.35
C ILE A 57 16.10 0.66 8.33
N GLY A 58 15.26 -0.29 8.74
CA GLY A 58 14.72 -1.32 7.86
C GLY A 58 13.43 -0.85 7.23
N MET A 59 13.23 -1.10 5.95
CA MET A 59 12.00 -0.82 5.24
C MET A 59 11.63 -2.02 4.37
N PHE A 60 10.36 -2.40 4.35
CA PHE A 60 9.87 -3.39 3.39
C PHE A 60 8.56 -2.98 2.72
N ASP A 61 8.37 -3.48 1.51
CA ASP A 61 7.17 -3.37 0.71
C ASP A 61 6.95 -4.67 -0.07
N SER A 62 5.75 -4.86 -0.63
CA SER A 62 5.49 -6.02 -1.49
C SER A 62 6.28 -5.98 -2.81
N GLY A 63 6.90 -4.85 -3.15
CA GLY A 63 7.68 -4.71 -4.38
C GLY A 63 8.60 -3.47 -4.32
N THR A 64 8.86 -2.88 -5.48
CA THR A 64 9.70 -1.67 -5.58
C THR A 64 8.95 -0.37 -5.32
N GLY A 65 7.62 -0.42 -5.22
CA GLY A 65 6.76 0.75 -4.98
C GLY A 65 7.13 1.50 -3.70
N GLY A 66 7.47 0.78 -2.62
CA GLY A 66 7.89 1.36 -1.33
C GLY A 66 9.14 2.25 -1.39
N LEU A 67 9.89 2.26 -2.50
CA LEU A 67 10.94 3.25 -2.71
C LEU A 67 10.40 4.69 -2.76
N THR A 68 9.11 4.91 -2.99
CA THR A 68 8.49 6.24 -2.81
C THR A 68 8.55 6.71 -1.35
N VAL A 69 8.41 5.79 -0.39
CA VAL A 69 8.59 6.08 1.03
C VAL A 69 10.06 6.31 1.35
N MET A 70 10.95 5.48 0.80
CA MET A 70 12.41 5.69 0.92
C MET A 70 12.84 7.06 0.41
N GLU A 71 12.31 7.50 -0.73
CA GLU A 71 12.59 8.81 -1.31
C GLU A 71 12.27 9.96 -0.36
N GLN A 72 11.15 9.87 0.38
CA GLN A 72 10.81 10.86 1.39
C GLN A 72 11.82 10.86 2.54
N PHE A 73 12.25 9.71 3.04
CA PHE A 73 13.31 9.66 4.06
C PHE A 73 14.61 10.30 3.57
N LEU A 74 14.96 10.12 2.29
CA LEU A 74 16.21 10.59 1.72
C LEU A 74 16.20 12.06 1.26
N SER A 75 15.04 12.71 1.16
CA SER A 75 14.91 14.07 0.58
C SER A 75 14.26 15.10 1.51
N MET A 76 13.78 14.66 2.67
CA MET A 76 13.02 15.47 3.62
C MET A 76 13.91 16.34 4.53
N ASP A 77 13.49 17.59 4.73
CA ASP A 77 13.99 18.57 5.71
C ASP A 77 12.78 19.32 6.29
N TYR A 78 12.07 18.69 7.23
CA TYR A 78 10.94 19.29 7.95
C TYR A 78 11.30 19.66 9.39
N PHE A 79 12.42 19.20 9.93
CA PHE A 79 12.75 19.38 11.34
C PHE A 79 14.10 20.05 11.56
N ASP A 80 14.21 20.76 12.68
CA ASP A 80 15.51 21.16 13.19
C ASP A 80 16.13 19.91 13.81
N ASN A 81 17.23 19.46 13.23
CA ASN A 81 17.88 18.20 13.58
C ASN A 81 18.45 18.21 15.01
N LYS A 82 18.54 19.37 15.66
CA LYS A 82 19.02 19.51 17.05
C LYS A 82 17.86 19.56 18.04
N THR A 83 16.84 20.37 17.77
CA THR A 83 15.73 20.63 18.69
C THR A 83 14.57 19.64 18.51
N GLY A 84 14.41 19.09 17.30
CA GLY A 84 13.28 18.25 16.91
C GLY A 84 12.00 19.04 16.64
N GLU A 85 12.08 20.38 16.57
CA GLU A 85 10.96 21.23 16.18
C GLU A 85 10.68 21.08 14.69
N GLU A 86 9.41 21.14 14.27
CA GLU A 86 8.99 20.99 12.87
C GLU A 86 9.23 22.29 12.08
N ILE A 87 10.50 22.66 11.97
CA ILE A 87 11.03 23.81 11.25
C ILE A 87 12.28 23.35 10.48
N PRO A 88 12.32 23.48 9.15
CA PRO A 88 13.48 23.09 8.36
C PRO A 88 14.77 23.81 8.80
N ASP A 89 15.89 23.10 8.87
CA ASP A 89 17.20 23.68 9.24
C ASP A 89 18.23 23.70 8.09
N GLY A 90 17.81 23.26 6.90
CA GLY A 90 18.66 23.16 5.70
C GLY A 90 19.49 21.89 5.65
N ILE A 91 19.28 20.94 6.57
CA ILE A 91 19.95 19.64 6.62
C ILE A 91 18.86 18.55 6.55
N LEU A 92 19.07 17.57 5.69
CA LEU A 92 18.11 16.47 5.55
C LEU A 92 17.96 15.70 6.88
N ASP A 93 16.72 15.41 7.24
CA ASP A 93 16.34 14.89 8.57
C ASP A 93 16.94 13.50 8.88
N PHE A 94 17.26 12.74 7.83
CA PHE A 94 17.89 11.44 7.92
C PHE A 94 19.32 11.41 7.36
N ASP A 95 20.00 12.56 7.22
CA ASP A 95 21.40 12.55 6.76
C ASP A 95 22.29 11.69 7.68
N GLY A 96 23.14 10.87 7.05
CA GLY A 96 24.02 9.90 7.71
C GLY A 96 23.37 8.59 8.18
N GLU A 97 22.06 8.40 7.94
CA GLU A 97 21.38 7.14 8.23
C GLU A 97 21.71 6.04 7.22
N ASP A 98 21.83 4.81 7.72
CA ASP A 98 21.94 3.62 6.88
C ASP A 98 20.55 2.98 6.73
N PHE A 99 20.28 2.42 5.57
CA PHE A 99 19.00 1.81 5.22
C PHE A 99 19.17 0.41 4.67
N ILE A 100 18.23 -0.46 5.02
CA ILE A 100 18.01 -1.76 4.37
C ILE A 100 16.59 -1.76 3.83
N TYR A 101 16.45 -2.01 2.53
CA TYR A 101 15.16 -2.09 1.86
C TYR A 101 14.91 -3.50 1.33
N LEU A 102 13.72 -4.05 1.59
CA LEU A 102 13.26 -5.32 1.04
C LEU A 102 12.00 -5.12 0.17
N ALA A 103 12.10 -5.52 -1.10
CA ALA A 103 10.96 -5.71 -2.00
C ALA A 103 10.56 -7.20 -2.00
N ASP A 104 9.41 -7.57 -1.47
CA ASP A 104 8.91 -8.96 -1.54
C ASP A 104 8.24 -9.28 -2.90
N GLN A 105 8.94 -8.99 -4.00
CA GLN A 105 8.43 -9.05 -5.37
C GLN A 105 7.92 -10.44 -5.76
N ALA A 106 8.57 -11.52 -5.31
CA ALA A 106 8.16 -12.88 -5.64
C ALA A 106 6.75 -13.20 -5.14
N ASN A 107 6.27 -12.53 -4.08
CA ASN A 107 4.95 -12.71 -3.51
C ASN A 107 3.96 -11.60 -3.90
N MET A 108 4.40 -10.58 -4.64
CA MET A 108 3.56 -9.49 -5.14
C MET A 108 2.46 -10.01 -6.09
N PRO A 109 1.28 -9.39 -6.15
CA PRO A 109 0.75 -8.31 -5.28
C PRO A 109 0.09 -8.78 -3.97
N TYR A 110 0.41 -8.10 -2.87
CA TYR A 110 -0.21 -8.36 -1.57
C TYR A 110 -1.72 -8.04 -1.55
N GLY A 111 -2.15 -7.07 -2.36
CA GLY A 111 -3.55 -6.62 -2.45
C GLY A 111 -4.55 -7.70 -2.86
N VAL A 112 -4.10 -8.83 -3.41
CA VAL A 112 -4.95 -9.91 -3.94
C VAL A 112 -5.19 -11.03 -2.92
N TYR A 113 -4.31 -11.23 -1.92
CA TYR A 113 -4.40 -12.39 -1.03
C TYR A 113 -5.74 -12.49 -0.27
N SER A 114 -6.31 -11.36 0.17
CA SER A 114 -7.58 -11.36 0.90
C SER A 114 -8.74 -11.87 0.03
N SER A 115 -8.81 -11.47 -1.25
CA SER A 115 -9.88 -11.94 -2.15
C SER A 115 -9.72 -13.42 -2.52
N GLN A 116 -8.52 -13.97 -2.36
CA GLN A 116 -8.22 -15.39 -2.54
C GLN A 116 -8.39 -16.21 -1.25
N ASN A 117 -8.93 -15.63 -0.17
CA ASN A 117 -9.03 -16.26 1.15
C ASN A 117 -7.68 -16.71 1.73
N LYS A 118 -6.62 -15.92 1.48
CA LYS A 118 -5.24 -16.19 1.91
C LYS A 118 -4.69 -15.13 2.88
N THR A 119 -5.57 -14.49 3.64
CA THR A 119 -5.19 -13.45 4.62
C THR A 119 -4.19 -13.94 5.66
N ASP A 120 -4.36 -15.15 6.21
CA ASP A 120 -3.41 -15.67 7.19
C ASP A 120 -2.01 -15.91 6.59
N TYR A 121 -1.96 -16.34 5.32
CA TYR A 121 -0.70 -16.51 4.62
C TYR A 121 -0.04 -15.16 4.31
N LEU A 122 -0.82 -14.14 3.93
CA LEU A 122 -0.31 -12.77 3.80
C LEU A 122 0.31 -12.27 5.12
N ARG A 123 -0.34 -12.49 6.26
CA ARG A 123 0.20 -12.13 7.59
C ARG A 123 1.52 -12.84 7.89
N GLU A 124 1.61 -14.12 7.54
CA GLU A 124 2.86 -14.88 7.65
C GLU A 124 3.98 -14.28 6.78
N LEU A 125 3.69 -13.88 5.54
CA LEU A 125 4.67 -13.22 4.66
C LEU A 125 5.16 -11.90 5.26
N ILE A 126 4.25 -11.06 5.77
CA ILE A 126 4.60 -9.78 6.41
C ILE A 126 5.52 -9.99 7.63
N ILE A 127 5.29 -11.05 8.41
CA ILE A 127 6.18 -11.43 9.51
C ILE A 127 7.55 -11.88 8.99
N LYS A 128 7.62 -12.64 7.88
CA LYS A 128 8.91 -13.03 7.26
C LYS A 128 9.71 -11.82 6.81
N ASP A 129 9.06 -10.82 6.22
CA ASP A 129 9.72 -9.59 5.79
C ASP A 129 10.29 -8.81 6.98
N ALA A 130 9.51 -8.69 8.06
CA ALA A 130 9.98 -8.09 9.30
C ALA A 130 11.16 -8.88 9.91
N LEU A 131 11.11 -10.22 9.89
CA LEU A 131 12.18 -11.09 10.37
C LEU A 131 13.45 -10.94 9.54
N PHE A 132 13.35 -10.79 8.21
CA PHE A 132 14.50 -10.52 7.35
C PHE A 132 15.25 -9.26 7.78
N LEU A 133 14.51 -8.19 8.13
CA LEU A 133 15.10 -6.91 8.56
C LEU A 133 15.61 -6.91 10.00
N THR A 134 15.23 -7.90 10.81
CA THR A 134 15.50 -7.93 12.26
C THR A 134 16.28 -9.17 12.69
N SER A 135 16.68 -10.01 11.76
CA SER A 135 17.59 -11.14 12.02
C SER A 135 19.00 -10.81 11.53
N GLU A 136 19.99 -11.59 11.99
CA GLU A 136 21.32 -11.57 11.37
C GLU A 136 21.21 -12.00 9.89
N PRO A 137 21.91 -11.34 8.95
CA PRO A 137 22.94 -10.30 9.16
C PRO A 137 22.44 -8.84 9.17
N ASN A 138 21.14 -8.59 9.05
CA ASN A 138 20.60 -7.27 8.69
C ASN A 138 20.40 -6.33 9.89
N ARG A 139 19.69 -6.79 10.93
CA ARG A 139 19.39 -6.09 12.20
C ARG A 139 19.19 -4.58 12.10
N THR A 140 17.96 -4.13 12.23
CA THR A 140 17.57 -2.72 12.09
C THR A 140 17.18 -2.06 13.43
N LYS A 141 17.22 -0.72 13.51
CA LYS A 141 16.75 0.03 14.69
C LYS A 141 15.27 0.36 14.68
N MET A 142 14.66 0.27 13.50
CA MET A 142 13.26 0.57 13.23
C MET A 142 12.85 -0.23 12.00
N VAL A 143 11.59 -0.67 11.97
CA VAL A 143 11.00 -1.35 10.80
C VAL A 143 9.91 -0.45 10.24
N VAL A 144 10.07 0.00 9.00
CA VAL A 144 9.07 0.77 8.27
C VAL A 144 8.33 -0.16 7.33
N ILE A 145 7.04 -0.32 7.55
CA ILE A 145 6.14 -1.08 6.68
C ILE A 145 5.63 -0.11 5.60
N ALA A 146 6.37 0.01 4.50
CA ALA A 146 6.03 0.95 3.42
C ALA A 146 4.79 0.51 2.63
N CYS A 147 4.49 -0.79 2.60
CA CYS A 147 3.29 -1.30 1.93
C CYS A 147 2.01 -0.93 2.72
N ASN A 148 1.06 -0.30 2.05
CA ASN A 148 -0.27 -0.03 2.60
C ASN A 148 -1.03 -1.32 2.93
N THR A 149 -0.94 -2.32 2.05
CA THR A 149 -1.61 -3.62 2.29
C THR A 149 -0.94 -4.36 3.44
N ALA A 150 0.39 -4.35 3.54
CA ALA A 150 1.07 -4.98 4.68
C ALA A 150 0.75 -4.26 6.00
N THR A 151 0.68 -2.94 5.98
CA THR A 151 0.28 -2.16 7.16
C THR A 151 -1.13 -2.54 7.61
N ALA A 152 -2.08 -2.61 6.67
CA ALA A 152 -3.47 -2.97 6.95
C ALA A 152 -3.66 -4.33 7.62
N TYR A 153 -2.86 -5.32 7.22
CA TYR A 153 -3.05 -6.70 7.68
C TYR A 153 -2.05 -7.16 8.75
N GLY A 154 -0.85 -6.56 8.84
CA GLY A 154 0.24 -7.11 9.64
C GLY A 154 0.96 -6.13 10.54
N LEU A 155 0.58 -4.84 10.61
CA LEU A 155 1.24 -3.89 11.53
C LEU A 155 1.15 -4.35 12.99
N GLU A 156 -0.01 -4.83 13.44
CA GLU A 156 -0.18 -5.32 14.82
C GLU A 156 0.57 -6.64 15.09
N ASP A 157 0.69 -7.52 14.09
CA ASP A 157 1.52 -8.72 14.16
C ASP A 157 3.00 -8.35 14.37
N VAL A 158 3.51 -7.42 13.55
CA VAL A 158 4.90 -6.96 13.65
C VAL A 158 5.14 -6.22 14.97
N LYS A 159 4.19 -5.38 15.44
CA LYS A 159 4.26 -4.77 16.79
C LYS A 159 4.37 -5.83 17.89
N THR A 160 3.57 -6.89 17.80
CA THR A 160 3.59 -7.99 18.77
C THR A 160 4.92 -8.73 18.75
N LEU A 161 5.40 -9.13 17.56
CA LEU A 161 6.70 -9.77 17.38
C LEU A 161 7.84 -8.94 17.99
N LEU A 162 7.91 -7.65 17.65
CA LEU A 162 8.99 -6.77 18.12
C LEU A 162 8.88 -6.48 19.61
N SER A 163 7.67 -6.34 20.16
CA SER A 163 7.47 -6.20 21.61
C SER A 163 7.94 -7.46 22.36
N LEU A 164 7.62 -8.65 21.86
CA LEU A 164 8.03 -9.92 22.48
C LEU A 164 9.55 -10.17 22.34
N SER A 165 10.19 -9.65 21.29
CA SER A 165 11.64 -9.75 21.09
C SER A 165 12.47 -9.04 22.16
N GLY A 166 11.91 -8.04 22.85
CA GLY A 166 12.61 -7.23 23.86
C GLY A 166 13.72 -6.32 23.32
N THR A 167 13.83 -6.16 22.00
CA THR A 167 14.92 -5.39 21.36
C THR A 167 14.77 -3.88 21.47
N GLY A 168 13.54 -3.38 21.67
CA GLY A 168 13.22 -1.95 21.60
C GLY A 168 13.04 -1.42 20.18
N VAL A 169 13.13 -2.26 19.15
CA VAL A 169 12.81 -1.91 17.76
C VAL A 169 11.32 -1.62 17.64
N LYS A 170 10.98 -0.53 16.97
CA LYS A 170 9.58 -0.10 16.76
C LYS A 170 9.19 -0.23 15.29
N PRO A 171 7.99 -0.72 14.97
CA PRO A 171 7.45 -0.64 13.63
C PRO A 171 6.70 0.68 13.39
N ILE A 172 6.80 1.22 12.17
CA ILE A 172 6.01 2.35 11.68
C ILE A 172 5.25 1.89 10.43
N GLY A 173 3.97 2.23 10.34
CA GLY A 173 3.11 1.93 9.19
C GLY A 173 2.72 3.18 8.41
N VAL A 174 2.13 2.99 7.23
CA VAL A 174 1.72 4.10 6.36
C VAL A 174 0.27 4.56 6.54
N ILE A 175 -0.61 3.75 7.13
CA ILE A 175 -2.06 4.05 7.18
C ILE A 175 -2.36 5.24 8.09
N GLU A 176 -1.90 5.20 9.34
CA GLU A 176 -2.10 6.28 10.30
C GLU A 176 -1.47 7.59 9.81
N ALA A 177 -0.29 7.51 9.18
CA ALA A 177 0.36 8.64 8.54
C ALA A 177 -0.47 9.25 7.39
N GLY A 178 -1.10 8.42 6.56
CA GLY A 178 -2.02 8.87 5.52
C GLY A 178 -3.28 9.54 6.09
N VAL A 179 -3.80 9.02 7.21
CA VAL A 179 -4.93 9.62 7.93
C VAL A 179 -4.56 10.98 8.52
N ASP A 180 -3.41 11.08 9.19
CA ASP A 180 -2.92 12.34 9.74
C ASP A 180 -2.78 13.41 8.66
N GLY A 181 -2.24 13.05 7.49
CA GLY A 181 -2.16 13.93 6.33
C GLY A 181 -3.52 14.41 5.83
N ALA A 182 -4.46 13.49 5.62
CA ALA A 182 -5.82 13.84 5.16
C ALA A 182 -6.56 14.72 6.14
N MET A 183 -6.41 14.48 7.43
CA MET A 183 -7.11 15.25 8.46
C MET A 183 -6.48 16.63 8.70
N SER A 184 -5.21 16.84 8.33
CA SER A 184 -4.50 18.12 8.49
C SER A 184 -5.10 19.27 7.65
N VAL A 185 -5.77 18.95 6.54
CA VAL A 185 -6.42 19.93 5.64
C VAL A 185 -7.90 20.14 5.99
N ILE A 186 -8.44 19.41 6.96
CA ILE A 186 -9.84 19.51 7.38
C ILE A 186 -9.99 20.52 8.51
N SER A 187 -10.83 21.54 8.29
CA SER A 187 -11.15 22.54 9.31
C SER A 187 -11.87 21.90 10.50
N THR A 188 -11.32 22.09 11.69
CA THR A 188 -11.92 21.67 12.97
C THR A 188 -12.99 22.63 13.47
N LEU A 189 -13.11 23.82 12.87
CA LEU A 189 -14.04 24.87 13.28
C LEU A 189 -15.42 24.75 12.62
N SER A 190 -15.50 24.04 11.49
CA SER A 190 -16.78 23.78 10.82
C SER A 190 -17.55 22.64 11.48
N ALA A 191 -18.88 22.74 11.45
CA ALA A 191 -19.79 21.65 11.82
C ALA A 191 -20.37 20.94 10.59
N ASP A 192 -20.07 21.42 9.38
CA ASP A 192 -20.60 20.86 8.15
C ASP A 192 -19.97 19.49 7.86
N PRO A 193 -20.74 18.52 7.33
CA PRO A 193 -20.18 17.24 6.93
C PRO A 193 -19.07 17.41 5.89
N PHE A 194 -18.07 16.55 5.95
CA PHE A 194 -16.95 16.53 5.00
C PHE A 194 -16.67 15.09 4.55
N ALA A 195 -16.05 14.96 3.37
CA ALA A 195 -15.66 13.68 2.84
C ALA A 195 -14.14 13.55 2.63
N VAL A 196 -13.65 12.34 2.87
CA VAL A 196 -12.28 11.90 2.56
C VAL A 196 -12.38 10.72 1.59
N GLY A 197 -11.79 10.86 0.42
CA GLY A 197 -11.61 9.76 -0.52
C GLY A 197 -10.43 8.89 -0.10
N VAL A 198 -10.54 7.59 -0.31
CA VAL A 198 -9.44 6.64 -0.12
C VAL A 198 -9.34 5.80 -1.38
N MET A 199 -8.22 5.94 -2.09
CA MET A 199 -7.84 5.05 -3.18
C MET A 199 -6.75 4.12 -2.68
N ALA A 200 -7.00 2.82 -2.65
CA ALA A 200 -6.01 1.83 -2.23
C ALA A 200 -6.22 0.52 -2.98
N THR A 201 -5.32 -0.46 -2.80
CA THR A 201 -5.53 -1.80 -3.35
C THR A 201 -6.85 -2.40 -2.85
N VAL A 202 -7.43 -3.33 -3.60
CA VAL A 202 -8.68 -4.02 -3.19
C VAL A 202 -8.53 -4.64 -1.80
N GLY A 203 -7.39 -5.29 -1.53
CA GLY A 203 -7.05 -5.81 -0.21
C GLY A 203 -7.05 -4.73 0.89
N THR A 204 -6.37 -3.59 0.66
CA THR A 204 -6.32 -2.51 1.64
C THR A 204 -7.72 -1.96 1.94
N ILE A 205 -8.55 -1.75 0.92
CA ILE A 205 -9.94 -1.31 1.13
C ILE A 205 -10.74 -2.36 1.90
N SER A 206 -10.64 -3.64 1.53
CA SER A 206 -11.39 -4.72 2.21
C SER A 206 -10.99 -4.94 3.66
N SER A 207 -9.76 -4.55 4.05
CA SER A 207 -9.32 -4.62 5.44
C SER A 207 -10.05 -3.63 6.36
N GLY A 208 -10.62 -2.55 5.81
CA GLY A 208 -11.14 -1.43 6.57
C GLY A 208 -10.08 -0.58 7.28
N GLY A 209 -8.78 -0.79 7.01
CA GLY A 209 -7.68 -0.13 7.73
C GLY A 209 -7.78 1.40 7.76
N TYR A 210 -7.93 2.04 6.60
CA TYR A 210 -8.12 3.49 6.51
C TYR A 210 -9.43 3.98 7.12
N GLU A 211 -10.54 3.26 6.88
CA GLU A 211 -11.85 3.64 7.42
C GLU A 211 -11.85 3.63 8.95
N ASN A 212 -11.33 2.55 9.54
CA ASN A 212 -11.19 2.40 10.98
C ASN A 212 -10.26 3.48 11.57
N ALA A 213 -9.12 3.75 10.91
CA ALA A 213 -8.17 4.76 11.36
C ALA A 213 -8.77 6.18 11.29
N LEU A 214 -9.49 6.54 10.22
CA LEU A 214 -10.16 7.84 10.08
C LEU A 214 -11.26 8.02 11.14
N VAL A 215 -12.11 7.01 11.34
CA VAL A 215 -13.18 7.04 12.35
C VAL A 215 -12.58 7.19 13.75
N LYS A 216 -11.51 6.44 14.05
CA LYS A 216 -10.78 6.55 15.30
C LYS A 216 -10.18 7.95 15.48
N TYR A 217 -9.56 8.52 14.47
CA TYR A 217 -8.96 9.84 14.52
C TYR A 217 -10.00 10.93 14.86
N VAL A 218 -11.12 10.93 14.14
CA VAL A 218 -12.25 11.87 14.36
C VAL A 218 -12.78 11.77 15.79
N ALA A 219 -12.91 10.54 16.32
CA ALA A 219 -13.34 10.31 17.69
C ALA A 219 -12.32 10.81 18.72
N ASP A 220 -11.04 10.45 18.57
CA ASP A 220 -9.96 10.80 19.50
C ASP A 220 -9.73 12.33 19.56
N LYS A 221 -9.82 13.00 18.40
CA LYS A 221 -9.67 14.46 18.29
C LYS A 221 -10.97 15.24 18.49
N ARG A 222 -12.10 14.55 18.72
CA ARG A 222 -13.43 15.12 19.01
C ARG A 222 -13.93 16.08 17.92
N TYR A 223 -13.76 15.71 16.66
CA TYR A 223 -14.36 16.44 15.55
C TYR A 223 -15.89 16.44 15.68
N LYS A 224 -16.51 17.61 15.51
CA LYS A 224 -17.98 17.76 15.57
C LYS A 224 -18.64 17.47 14.23
N ALA A 225 -17.96 17.78 13.14
CA ALA A 225 -18.41 17.58 11.78
C ALA A 225 -18.54 16.08 11.45
N PRO A 226 -19.64 15.62 10.82
CA PRO A 226 -19.75 14.24 10.36
C PRO A 226 -18.76 13.92 9.23
N LEU A 227 -17.97 12.87 9.41
CA LEU A 227 -17.06 12.33 8.39
C LEU A 227 -17.82 11.38 7.43
N LYS A 228 -17.54 11.50 6.14
CA LYS A 228 -17.84 10.50 5.11
C LYS A 228 -16.55 9.95 4.51
N VAL A 229 -16.35 8.64 4.62
CA VAL A 229 -15.23 7.95 3.96
C VAL A 229 -15.73 7.36 2.65
N VAL A 230 -15.07 7.68 1.53
CA VAL A 230 -15.39 7.11 0.23
C VAL A 230 -14.25 6.23 -0.23
N ASN A 231 -14.47 4.92 -0.18
CA ASN A 231 -13.46 3.92 -0.54
C ASN A 231 -13.56 3.54 -2.02
N GLN A 232 -12.42 3.50 -2.70
CA GLN A 232 -12.24 2.98 -4.06
C GLN A 232 -11.11 1.94 -4.09
N GLY A 233 -11.46 0.68 -4.38
CA GLY A 233 -10.49 -0.38 -4.64
C GLY A 233 -9.84 -0.18 -6.01
N GLY A 234 -8.51 -0.19 -6.05
CA GLY A 234 -7.69 -0.04 -7.24
C GLY A 234 -7.37 -1.37 -7.89
N LEU A 235 -8.39 -2.11 -8.36
CA LEU A 235 -8.24 -3.40 -9.03
C LEU A 235 -7.26 -3.30 -10.20
N GLY A 236 -6.09 -3.93 -10.07
CA GLY A 236 -5.07 -3.98 -11.12
C GLY A 236 -4.28 -2.70 -11.33
N PHE A 237 -4.50 -1.65 -10.52
CA PHE A 237 -3.85 -0.36 -10.75
C PHE A 237 -2.36 -0.40 -10.37
N ALA A 238 -2.00 -0.99 -9.23
CA ALA A 238 -0.60 -1.10 -8.81
C ALA A 238 0.17 -2.03 -9.77
N GLU A 239 -0.47 -3.13 -10.14
CA GLU A 239 0.06 -4.12 -11.07
C GLU A 239 0.26 -3.54 -12.47
N ALA A 240 -0.67 -2.69 -12.93
CA ALA A 240 -0.52 -1.92 -14.16
C ALA A 240 0.66 -0.94 -14.11
N VAL A 241 0.91 -0.29 -12.96
CA VAL A 241 2.08 0.57 -12.82
C VAL A 241 3.37 -0.24 -12.96
N ASP A 242 3.41 -1.44 -12.37
CA ASP A 242 4.58 -2.33 -12.43
C ASP A 242 4.70 -3.14 -13.74
N SER A 243 3.84 -2.87 -14.72
CA SER A 243 3.80 -3.57 -16.02
C SER A 243 3.61 -5.09 -15.87
N GLU A 244 2.86 -5.54 -14.86
CA GLU A 244 2.53 -6.95 -14.67
C GLU A 244 1.69 -7.46 -15.86
N ILE A 245 2.12 -8.60 -16.43
CA ILE A 245 1.62 -9.06 -17.73
C ILE A 245 0.12 -9.39 -17.70
N ASP A 246 -0.41 -9.84 -16.56
CA ASP A 246 -1.84 -10.12 -16.38
C ASP A 246 -2.71 -8.84 -16.41
N TYR A 247 -2.11 -7.65 -16.38
CA TYR A 247 -2.81 -6.36 -16.31
C TYR A 247 -2.49 -5.45 -17.49
N ILE A 248 -1.22 -5.40 -17.92
CA ILE A 248 -0.77 -4.60 -19.07
C ILE A 248 0.21 -5.39 -19.92
N LEU A 249 0.00 -5.34 -21.24
CA LEU A 249 0.94 -5.80 -22.25
C LEU A 249 0.93 -4.79 -23.41
N ARG A 250 1.81 -3.78 -23.33
CA ARG A 250 1.80 -2.62 -24.25
C ARG A 250 1.89 -2.98 -25.73
N GLY A 251 2.61 -4.07 -26.05
CA GLY A 251 2.73 -4.56 -27.43
C GLY A 251 1.50 -5.29 -27.96
N SER A 252 0.52 -5.59 -27.11
CA SER A 252 -0.71 -6.27 -27.52
C SER A 252 -1.67 -5.31 -28.21
N SER A 253 -2.27 -5.77 -29.31
CA SER A 253 -3.35 -5.08 -30.02
C SER A 253 -4.69 -5.85 -29.93
N GLU A 254 -4.73 -6.94 -29.17
CA GLU A 254 -5.87 -7.86 -29.09
C GLU A 254 -6.25 -8.16 -27.64
N ILE A 255 -7.52 -8.49 -27.41
CA ILE A 255 -8.03 -8.89 -26.09
C ILE A 255 -7.29 -10.14 -25.61
N ARG A 256 -6.93 -10.16 -24.32
CA ARG A 256 -6.16 -11.24 -23.71
C ARG A 256 -6.99 -12.02 -22.70
N GLU A 257 -6.93 -13.36 -22.77
CA GLU A 257 -7.68 -14.24 -21.86
C GLU A 257 -7.22 -14.13 -20.40
N ASN A 258 -5.92 -13.92 -20.16
CA ASN A 258 -5.33 -13.80 -18.83
C ASN A 258 -5.47 -12.41 -18.20
N TYR A 259 -6.26 -11.49 -18.78
CA TYR A 259 -6.44 -10.15 -18.25
C TYR A 259 -7.23 -10.16 -16.93
N ARG A 260 -6.64 -9.54 -15.88
CA ARG A 260 -7.19 -9.49 -14.51
C ARG A 260 -7.60 -8.08 -14.03
N GLY A 261 -7.54 -7.08 -14.91
CA GLY A 261 -8.00 -5.72 -14.60
C GLY A 261 -9.52 -5.54 -14.68
N PRO A 262 -10.02 -4.30 -14.54
CA PRO A 262 -11.44 -3.96 -14.64
C PRO A 262 -12.03 -4.40 -15.98
N LYS A 263 -13.19 -5.07 -15.93
CA LYS A 263 -13.93 -5.57 -17.09
C LYS A 263 -15.27 -4.88 -17.23
N LEU A 264 -15.80 -4.85 -18.45
CA LEU A 264 -17.07 -4.21 -18.76
C LEU A 264 -18.23 -4.86 -17.97
N GLY A 265 -18.97 -4.07 -17.19
CA GLY A 265 -20.18 -4.53 -16.50
C GLY A 265 -19.98 -5.45 -15.29
N GLU A 266 -18.75 -5.80 -14.91
CA GLU A 266 -18.45 -6.64 -13.74
C GLU A 266 -18.39 -5.80 -12.44
N PHE A 267 -19.55 -5.31 -11.98
CA PHE A 267 -19.66 -4.46 -10.79
C PHE A 267 -19.38 -5.21 -9.48
N PRO A 268 -18.84 -4.52 -8.45
CA PRO A 268 -18.59 -3.08 -8.36
C PRO A 268 -17.27 -2.61 -9.00
N ASP A 269 -16.37 -3.51 -9.37
CA ASP A 269 -15.00 -3.18 -9.81
C ASP A 269 -14.85 -3.06 -11.35
N GLY A 270 -15.96 -3.10 -12.07
CA GLY A 270 -16.02 -3.09 -13.53
C GLY A 270 -16.24 -1.72 -14.16
N ILE A 271 -16.03 -1.65 -15.48
CA ILE A 271 -16.20 -0.44 -16.30
C ILE A 271 -17.70 -0.18 -16.51
N ASP A 272 -18.18 0.99 -16.05
CA ASP A 272 -19.56 1.46 -16.26
C ASP A 272 -19.67 2.17 -17.62
N THR A 273 -20.47 1.63 -18.53
CA THR A 273 -20.69 2.23 -19.86
C THR A 273 -21.30 3.63 -19.77
N ASN A 274 -22.06 3.93 -18.72
CA ASN A 274 -22.64 5.26 -18.50
C ASN A 274 -21.57 6.30 -18.12
N LEU A 275 -20.41 5.85 -17.65
CA LEU A 275 -19.29 6.69 -17.25
C LEU A 275 -18.22 6.87 -18.33
N MET A 276 -18.36 6.23 -19.50
CA MET A 276 -17.36 6.28 -20.58
C MET A 276 -16.96 7.71 -21.00
N LYS A 277 -17.94 8.63 -21.04
CA LYS A 277 -17.68 10.05 -21.36
C LYS A 277 -16.83 10.77 -20.31
N PHE A 278 -16.83 10.28 -19.07
CA PHE A 278 -16.05 10.83 -17.96
C PHE A 278 -14.69 10.16 -17.85
N TYR A 279 -14.62 8.84 -18.09
CA TYR A 279 -13.35 8.12 -18.12
C TYR A 279 -12.37 8.74 -19.13
N LYS A 280 -12.83 9.10 -20.34
CA LYS A 280 -12.00 9.57 -21.46
C LYS A 280 -10.68 8.79 -21.56
N PHE A 281 -10.78 7.47 -21.67
CA PHE A 281 -9.61 6.62 -21.79
C PHE A 281 -8.76 7.05 -22.99
N ASP A 282 -7.45 6.99 -22.81
CA ASP A 282 -6.48 7.11 -23.89
C ASP A 282 -6.56 5.86 -24.77
N THR A 283 -6.78 6.07 -26.06
CA THR A 283 -6.87 5.01 -27.07
C THR A 283 -5.63 4.95 -27.97
N SER A 284 -4.64 5.81 -27.75
CA SER A 284 -3.38 5.82 -28.50
C SER A 284 -2.48 4.65 -28.10
N ASP A 285 -1.63 4.21 -29.02
CA ASP A 285 -0.59 3.19 -28.78
C ASP A 285 -1.10 1.92 -28.06
N ASN A 286 -2.30 1.47 -28.44
CA ASN A 286 -2.98 0.31 -27.85
C ASN A 286 -3.20 0.42 -26.32
N SER A 287 -3.26 1.63 -25.77
CA SER A 287 -3.54 1.89 -24.34
C SER A 287 -4.93 1.45 -23.88
N LEU A 288 -5.85 1.21 -24.83
CA LEU A 288 -7.17 0.64 -24.61
C LEU A 288 -7.42 -0.42 -25.67
N LEU A 289 -7.74 -1.65 -25.25
CA LEU A 289 -8.08 -2.75 -26.14
C LEU A 289 -9.58 -2.98 -26.10
N VAL A 290 -10.21 -3.07 -27.27
CA VAL A 290 -11.66 -3.20 -27.41
C VAL A 290 -11.99 -4.28 -28.43
N SER A 291 -12.80 -5.26 -28.06
CA SER A 291 -13.44 -6.16 -29.02
C SER A 291 -14.90 -5.81 -29.22
N LYS A 292 -15.42 -6.20 -30.38
CA LYS A 292 -16.84 -6.06 -30.73
C LYS A 292 -17.40 -7.40 -31.15
N ASN A 293 -18.66 -7.64 -30.81
CA ASN A 293 -19.38 -8.82 -31.27
C ASN A 293 -19.75 -8.69 -32.77
N GLU A 294 -20.36 -9.74 -33.34
CA GLU A 294 -20.80 -9.77 -34.75
C GLU A 294 -21.78 -8.63 -35.13
N LYS A 295 -22.46 -8.04 -34.14
CA LYS A 295 -23.39 -6.91 -34.32
C LYS A 295 -22.69 -5.54 -34.23
N GLY A 296 -21.39 -5.52 -33.98
CA GLY A 296 -20.60 -4.29 -33.83
C GLY A 296 -20.71 -3.63 -32.45
N GLU A 297 -21.34 -4.30 -31.48
CA GLU A 297 -21.46 -3.83 -30.10
C GLU A 297 -20.18 -4.16 -29.33
N VAL A 298 -19.74 -3.25 -28.44
CA VAL A 298 -18.55 -3.48 -27.61
C VAL A 298 -18.82 -4.65 -26.65
N GLU A 299 -17.95 -5.66 -26.72
CA GLU A 299 -18.06 -6.89 -25.93
C GLU A 299 -17.04 -6.90 -24.77
N HIS A 300 -15.80 -6.53 -25.06
CA HIS A 300 -14.74 -6.43 -24.06
C HIS A 300 -14.03 -5.09 -24.13
N ILE A 301 -13.62 -4.59 -22.96
CA ILE A 301 -12.71 -3.46 -22.79
C ILE A 301 -11.60 -3.91 -21.83
N GLN A 302 -10.34 -3.75 -22.23
CA GLN A 302 -9.18 -3.97 -21.37
C GLN A 302 -8.34 -2.70 -21.31
N LEU A 303 -8.03 -2.26 -20.10
CA LEU A 303 -7.13 -1.12 -19.86
C LEU A 303 -5.70 -1.61 -20.04
N ASN A 304 -4.95 -0.99 -20.95
CA ASN A 304 -3.59 -1.41 -21.29
C ASN A 304 -2.56 -0.29 -21.07
N SER A 305 -2.90 0.68 -20.23
CA SER A 305 -1.99 1.72 -19.75
C SER A 305 -2.31 2.07 -18.30
N SER A 306 -1.29 2.32 -17.48
CA SER A 306 -1.49 2.71 -16.07
C SER A 306 -2.25 4.04 -15.94
N GLY A 307 -2.10 4.93 -16.92
CA GLY A 307 -2.92 6.15 -17.02
C GLY A 307 -4.41 5.85 -17.14
N ASN A 308 -4.82 4.85 -17.92
CA ASN A 308 -6.22 4.46 -18.02
C ASN A 308 -6.76 3.84 -16.72
N TYR A 309 -5.95 3.08 -15.98
CA TYR A 309 -6.32 2.64 -14.62
C TYR A 309 -6.53 3.82 -13.67
N ALA A 310 -5.63 4.81 -13.69
CA ALA A 310 -5.77 6.02 -12.88
C ALA A 310 -7.08 6.76 -13.18
N ARG A 311 -7.41 6.92 -14.47
CA ARG A 311 -8.65 7.56 -14.92
C ARG A 311 -9.89 6.78 -14.50
N PHE A 312 -9.88 5.45 -14.69
CA PHE A 312 -10.97 4.57 -14.28
C PHE A 312 -11.27 4.72 -12.78
N HIS A 313 -10.28 4.53 -11.92
CA HIS A 313 -10.49 4.54 -10.47
C HIS A 313 -10.84 5.92 -9.93
N MET A 314 -10.22 7.00 -10.44
CA MET A 314 -10.51 8.35 -9.96
C MET A 314 -11.94 8.80 -10.33
N VAL A 315 -12.38 8.55 -11.57
CA VAL A 315 -13.77 8.84 -11.98
C VAL A 315 -14.74 8.02 -11.14
N THR A 316 -14.44 6.74 -10.91
CA THR A 316 -15.33 5.85 -10.15
C THR A 316 -15.45 6.29 -8.70
N LEU A 317 -14.36 6.70 -8.05
CA LEU A 317 -14.37 7.27 -6.70
C LEU A 317 -15.27 8.51 -6.61
N ILE A 318 -15.09 9.47 -7.52
CA ILE A 318 -15.85 10.74 -7.49
C ILE A 318 -17.32 10.49 -7.83
N GLU A 319 -17.62 9.64 -8.81
CA GLU A 319 -18.99 9.31 -9.16
C GLU A 319 -19.71 8.56 -8.04
N LYS A 320 -19.01 7.64 -7.37
CA LYS A 320 -19.51 7.00 -6.15
C LYS A 320 -19.82 8.04 -5.07
N HIS A 321 -18.88 8.95 -4.80
CA HIS A 321 -19.09 10.02 -3.83
C HIS A 321 -20.31 10.88 -4.18
N ARG A 322 -20.41 11.32 -5.44
CA ARG A 322 -21.50 12.18 -5.94
C ARG A 322 -22.87 11.52 -5.80
N ARG A 323 -22.97 10.22 -6.03
CA ARG A 323 -24.22 9.44 -5.91
C ARG A 323 -24.60 9.18 -4.45
N GLU A 324 -23.63 8.85 -3.61
CA GLU A 324 -23.87 8.38 -2.23
C GLU A 324 -23.91 9.51 -1.19
N ASN A 325 -23.26 10.65 -1.44
CA ASN A 325 -23.09 11.73 -0.47
C ASN A 325 -23.39 13.11 -1.09
N PRO A 326 -24.59 13.34 -1.65
CA PRO A 326 -24.94 14.63 -2.25
C PRO A 326 -24.83 15.76 -1.22
N GLY A 327 -24.23 16.88 -1.64
CA GLY A 327 -24.05 18.08 -0.81
C GLY A 327 -22.94 17.99 0.24
N VAL A 328 -22.19 16.88 0.30
CA VAL A 328 -20.98 16.76 1.13
C VAL A 328 -19.77 16.93 0.24
N LYS A 329 -18.84 17.82 0.61
CA LYS A 329 -17.65 18.09 -0.20
C LYS A 329 -16.48 17.18 0.19
N MET A 330 -15.88 16.54 -0.81
CA MET A 330 -14.60 15.85 -0.69
C MET A 330 -13.45 16.86 -0.74
N SER A 331 -12.66 16.89 0.34
CA SER A 331 -11.54 17.85 0.49
C SER A 331 -10.18 17.21 0.28
N SER A 332 -10.09 15.89 0.43
CA SER A 332 -8.84 15.16 0.26
C SER A 332 -9.06 13.76 -0.27
N VAL A 333 -8.03 13.22 -0.93
CA VAL A 333 -7.97 11.83 -1.37
C VAL A 333 -6.67 11.22 -0.90
N ILE A 334 -6.76 10.17 -0.07
CA ILE A 334 -5.59 9.40 0.35
C ILE A 334 -5.17 8.46 -0.77
N LEU A 335 -3.89 8.55 -1.16
CA LEU A 335 -3.22 7.63 -2.06
C LEU A 335 -2.70 6.43 -1.27
N GLY A 336 -3.61 5.55 -0.85
CA GLY A 336 -3.35 4.36 -0.02
C GLY A 336 -2.66 3.21 -0.74
N CYS A 337 -1.77 3.50 -1.68
CA CYS A 337 -0.89 2.55 -2.35
C CYS A 337 0.38 3.28 -2.80
N THR A 338 1.54 2.65 -2.60
CA THR A 338 2.86 3.23 -2.91
C THR A 338 3.05 3.55 -4.40
N HIS A 339 2.27 2.94 -5.29
CA HIS A 339 2.33 3.18 -6.73
C HIS A 339 1.54 4.40 -7.22
N TYR A 340 0.51 4.83 -6.49
CA TYR A 340 -0.43 5.84 -6.98
C TYR A 340 0.19 7.25 -7.13
N PRO A 341 1.16 7.67 -6.29
CA PRO A 341 1.89 8.93 -6.50
C PRO A 341 2.54 9.05 -7.88
N PHE A 342 2.94 7.95 -8.53
CA PHE A 342 3.50 8.00 -9.89
C PHE A 342 2.52 8.53 -10.94
N LEU A 343 1.21 8.49 -10.66
CA LEU A 343 0.15 8.91 -11.57
C LEU A 343 -0.62 10.14 -11.05
N ILE A 344 -0.07 10.86 -10.06
CA ILE A 344 -0.73 12.01 -9.43
C ILE A 344 -1.16 13.08 -10.45
N ASP A 345 -0.33 13.36 -11.44
CA ASP A 345 -0.65 14.32 -12.52
C ASP A 345 -1.92 13.91 -13.29
N THR A 346 -2.11 12.60 -13.52
CA THR A 346 -3.30 12.08 -14.19
C THR A 346 -4.53 12.15 -13.26
N LEU A 347 -4.36 11.87 -11.97
CA LEU A 347 -5.45 11.96 -10.99
C LEU A 347 -5.95 13.40 -10.83
N ILE A 348 -5.03 14.37 -10.72
CA ILE A 348 -5.35 15.81 -10.70
C ILE A 348 -6.09 16.21 -11.96
N LYS A 349 -5.56 15.83 -13.13
CA LYS A 349 -6.20 16.12 -14.42
C LYS A 349 -7.63 15.59 -14.51
N VAL A 350 -7.92 14.41 -13.95
CA VAL A 350 -9.28 13.86 -13.91
C VAL A 350 -10.18 14.73 -13.04
N VAL A 351 -9.73 15.16 -11.85
CA VAL A 351 -10.49 16.07 -10.98
C VAL A 351 -10.85 17.36 -11.72
N ASP A 352 -9.87 17.96 -12.40
CA ASP A 352 -10.06 19.21 -13.15
C ASP A 352 -11.06 19.03 -14.30
N GLU A 353 -10.94 17.93 -15.05
CA GLU A 353 -11.84 17.61 -16.15
C GLU A 353 -13.28 17.37 -15.68
N LEU A 354 -13.47 16.75 -14.50
CA LEU A 354 -14.79 16.56 -13.91
C LEU A 354 -15.35 17.90 -13.41
N ARG A 355 -14.55 18.72 -12.72
CA ARG A 355 -14.97 20.05 -12.28
C ARG A 355 -15.41 20.96 -13.44
N ALA A 356 -14.72 20.87 -14.58
CA ALA A 356 -15.07 21.62 -15.78
C ALA A 356 -16.30 21.07 -16.53
N TYR A 357 -16.83 19.90 -16.14
CA TYR A 357 -17.97 19.30 -16.80
C TYR A 357 -19.28 19.98 -16.38
N SER A 358 -19.96 20.56 -17.36
CA SER A 358 -21.30 21.13 -17.22
C SER A 358 -22.34 20.27 -17.94
N GLN A 359 -23.46 20.00 -17.26
CA GLN A 359 -24.67 19.42 -17.82
C GLN A 359 -25.78 20.46 -17.79
N ASP A 360 -26.33 20.81 -18.96
CA ASP A 360 -27.40 21.81 -19.10
C ASP A 360 -27.06 23.19 -18.48
N GLY A 361 -25.78 23.56 -18.49
CA GLY A 361 -25.26 24.81 -17.91
C GLY A 361 -24.93 24.74 -16.42
N VAL A 362 -25.07 23.56 -15.79
CA VAL A 362 -24.79 23.32 -14.37
C VAL A 362 -23.56 22.44 -14.21
N ASN A 363 -22.58 22.91 -13.44
CA ASN A 363 -21.43 22.11 -13.03
C ASN A 363 -21.83 21.14 -11.92
N ILE A 364 -22.09 19.89 -12.27
CA ILE A 364 -22.66 18.89 -11.35
C ILE A 364 -21.69 18.42 -10.24
N TYR A 365 -20.42 18.86 -10.29
CA TYR A 365 -19.39 18.49 -9.32
C TYR A 365 -19.10 19.57 -8.27
N ASP A 366 -19.62 20.80 -8.45
CA ASP A 366 -19.36 21.94 -7.54
C ASP A 366 -19.91 21.70 -6.12
N GLU A 367 -20.93 20.85 -5.99
CA GLU A 367 -21.55 20.50 -4.70
C GLU A 367 -20.87 19.34 -3.97
N VAL A 368 -19.97 18.60 -4.64
CA VAL A 368 -19.35 17.37 -4.11
C VAL A 368 -17.83 17.42 -4.05
N LEU A 369 -17.20 18.38 -4.75
CA LEU A 369 -15.78 18.66 -4.62
C LEU A 369 -15.57 19.96 -3.83
N ALA A 370 -14.61 19.95 -2.91
CA ALA A 370 -14.12 21.16 -2.28
C ALA A 370 -13.40 22.06 -3.30
N GLU A 371 -13.18 23.33 -2.96
CA GLU A 371 -12.47 24.27 -3.84
C GLU A 371 -11.09 23.71 -4.22
N GLU A 372 -10.40 23.09 -3.27
CA GLU A 372 -9.18 22.33 -3.48
C GLU A 372 -9.39 20.89 -3.00
N VAL A 373 -8.95 19.91 -3.79
CA VAL A 373 -8.92 18.50 -3.41
C VAL A 373 -7.46 18.11 -3.24
N VAL A 374 -7.04 17.92 -1.99
CA VAL A 374 -5.63 17.61 -1.68
C VAL A 374 -5.38 16.11 -1.79
N PHE A 375 -4.44 15.71 -2.63
CA PHE A 375 -3.97 14.33 -2.69
C PHE A 375 -2.92 14.08 -1.61
N ILE A 376 -3.16 13.07 -0.78
CA ILE A 376 -2.30 12.76 0.36
C ILE A 376 -1.47 11.54 0.03
N ASP A 377 -0.16 11.74 -0.10
CA ASP A 377 0.83 10.67 -0.10
C ASP A 377 1.21 10.34 1.35
N PRO A 378 0.91 9.11 1.84
CA PRO A 378 1.29 8.70 3.18
C PRO A 378 2.80 8.77 3.47
N ALA A 379 3.65 8.64 2.44
CA ALA A 379 5.10 8.59 2.58
C ALA A 379 5.70 9.76 3.39
N VAL A 380 5.19 10.98 3.16
CA VAL A 380 5.65 12.20 3.83
C VAL A 380 5.43 12.11 5.34
N ASN A 381 4.22 11.75 5.76
CA ASN A 381 3.87 11.68 7.17
C ASN A 381 4.51 10.46 7.86
N THR A 382 4.74 9.37 7.13
CA THR A 382 5.49 8.21 7.62
C THR A 382 6.94 8.60 7.95
N ALA A 383 7.60 9.37 7.08
CA ALA A 383 8.95 9.87 7.34
C ALA A 383 8.97 10.80 8.57
N LYS A 384 7.98 11.71 8.70
CA LYS A 384 7.84 12.58 9.88
C LYS A 384 7.64 11.79 11.18
N GLU A 385 6.80 10.76 11.16
CA GLU A 385 6.55 9.91 12.33
C GLU A 385 7.83 9.12 12.73
N ALA A 386 8.54 8.58 11.74
CA ALA A 386 9.80 7.88 11.97
C ALA A 386 10.86 8.81 12.57
N PHE A 387 11.01 10.04 12.05
CA PHE A 387 11.92 11.03 12.61
C PHE A 387 11.56 11.34 14.07
N LYS A 388 10.30 11.70 14.35
CA LYS A 388 9.82 12.01 15.71
C LYS A 388 10.09 10.85 16.68
N THR A 389 9.87 9.63 16.22
CA THR A 389 10.11 8.41 17.02
C THR A 389 11.59 8.21 17.33
N LEU A 390 12.47 8.25 16.31
CA LEU A 390 13.91 8.06 16.49
C LEU A 390 14.54 9.21 17.29
N PHE A 391 14.06 10.44 17.11
CA PHE A 391 14.50 11.60 17.86
C PHE A 391 14.17 11.44 19.35
N ALA A 392 12.92 11.10 19.68
CA ALA A 392 12.48 10.88 21.06
C ALA A 392 13.28 9.76 21.76
N ASP A 393 13.60 8.69 21.03
CA ASP A 393 14.39 7.57 21.54
C ASP A 393 15.91 7.82 21.53
N LYS A 394 16.39 8.96 21.01
CA LYS A 394 17.81 9.29 20.81
C LYS A 394 18.55 8.27 19.93
N ASN A 395 17.85 7.71 18.94
CA ASN A 395 18.35 6.66 18.04
C ASN A 395 18.71 7.16 16.62
N LEU A 396 18.61 8.47 16.34
CA LEU A 396 19.17 9.06 15.11
C LEU A 396 20.69 9.01 15.13
N LYS A 397 21.33 8.46 14.08
CA LYS A 397 22.78 8.24 13.95
C LYS A 397 23.56 9.56 13.97
N ARG A 398 23.07 10.58 13.23
CA ARG A 398 23.67 11.92 13.08
C ARG A 398 25.15 11.85 12.73
N ASP A 399 25.46 11.22 11.59
CA ASP A 399 26.79 11.28 11.01
C ASP A 399 26.77 12.10 9.71
N ASN A 400 27.92 12.62 9.28
CA ASN A 400 28.02 13.44 8.06
C ASN A 400 28.64 12.65 6.91
N LYS A 401 28.43 11.32 6.86
CA LYS A 401 29.03 10.45 5.84
C LYS A 401 28.12 10.23 4.65
N GLY A 402 26.92 10.81 4.67
CA GLY A 402 25.85 10.52 3.73
C GLY A 402 25.20 9.17 3.99
N ASN A 403 24.10 8.91 3.30
CA ASN A 403 23.33 7.69 3.47
C ASN A 403 23.92 6.49 2.72
N ILE A 404 23.67 5.29 3.25
CA ILE A 404 23.89 4.02 2.57
C ILE A 404 22.54 3.32 2.46
N LEU A 405 22.21 2.77 1.28
CA LEU A 405 20.99 2.00 1.07
C LEU A 405 21.30 0.65 0.45
N LYS A 406 21.09 -0.43 1.21
CA LYS A 406 21.17 -1.81 0.70
C LYS A 406 19.78 -2.28 0.27
N GLY A 407 19.60 -2.47 -1.04
CA GLY A 407 18.34 -2.96 -1.61
C GLY A 407 18.36 -4.47 -1.82
N TYR A 408 17.29 -5.13 -1.41
CA TYR A 408 17.04 -6.56 -1.57
C TYR A 408 15.68 -6.79 -2.23
N ILE A 409 15.57 -7.84 -3.04
CA ILE A 409 14.35 -8.26 -3.71
C ILE A 409 14.16 -9.77 -3.55
N SER A 410 12.94 -10.22 -3.27
CA SER A 410 12.61 -11.64 -3.34
C SER A 410 12.33 -12.05 -4.78
N VAL A 411 12.90 -13.18 -5.19
CA VAL A 411 12.65 -13.85 -6.48
C VAL A 411 12.15 -15.27 -6.23
N ALA A 412 11.57 -15.91 -7.23
CA ALA A 412 11.24 -17.33 -7.14
C ALA A 412 12.51 -18.14 -6.82
N HIS A 413 12.42 -19.11 -5.91
CA HIS A 413 13.57 -19.91 -5.55
C HIS A 413 14.13 -20.66 -6.78
N PRO A 414 15.45 -20.67 -7.03
CA PRO A 414 16.03 -21.31 -8.22
C PRO A 414 15.61 -22.78 -8.38
N ASP A 415 15.61 -23.52 -7.27
CA ASP A 415 15.26 -24.95 -7.25
C ASP A 415 13.75 -25.26 -7.32
N LEU A 416 12.89 -24.23 -7.29
CA LEU A 416 11.45 -24.43 -7.43
C LEU A 416 11.10 -24.94 -8.84
N SER A 417 10.20 -25.92 -8.91
CA SER A 417 9.74 -26.53 -10.17
C SER A 417 9.32 -25.48 -11.21
N ALA A 418 9.69 -25.70 -12.47
CA ALA A 418 9.33 -24.81 -13.59
C ALA A 418 7.82 -24.70 -13.80
N GLU A 419 7.04 -25.69 -13.35
CA GLU A 419 5.58 -25.64 -13.45
C GLU A 419 4.96 -24.48 -12.64
N PHE A 420 5.63 -24.04 -11.57
CA PHE A 420 5.20 -22.96 -10.69
C PHE A 420 5.71 -21.57 -11.12
N LYS A 421 6.51 -21.50 -12.19
CA LYS A 421 7.10 -20.27 -12.71
C LYS A 421 6.52 -19.92 -14.07
N ASP A 422 6.38 -18.62 -14.35
CA ASP A 422 6.07 -18.10 -15.68
C ASP A 422 7.34 -18.06 -16.57
N ASP A 423 7.18 -17.62 -17.81
CA ASP A 423 8.28 -17.54 -18.79
C ASP A 423 9.38 -16.54 -18.39
N ASN A 424 9.08 -15.62 -17.47
CA ASN A 424 10.03 -14.66 -16.91
C ASN A 424 10.67 -15.16 -15.61
N GLY A 425 10.32 -16.37 -15.15
CA GLY A 425 10.82 -16.95 -13.91
C GLY A 425 10.11 -16.48 -12.64
N ASN A 426 9.03 -15.69 -12.75
CA ASN A 426 8.23 -15.25 -11.60
C ASN A 426 7.27 -16.36 -11.15
N LEU A 427 6.85 -16.34 -9.89
CA LEU A 427 5.83 -17.27 -9.40
C LEU A 427 4.50 -17.04 -10.13
N LYS A 428 3.87 -18.12 -10.62
CA LYS A 428 2.52 -18.08 -11.22
C LYS A 428 1.47 -17.68 -10.19
N PHE A 429 0.40 -17.06 -10.67
CA PHE A 429 -0.74 -16.64 -9.85
C PHE A 429 -1.29 -17.79 -8.99
N GLU A 430 -1.55 -18.94 -9.61
CA GLU A 430 -2.16 -20.12 -8.98
C GLU A 430 -1.26 -20.69 -7.89
N PHE A 431 0.06 -20.63 -8.07
CA PHE A 431 1.01 -21.02 -7.04
C PHE A 431 1.06 -19.99 -5.91
N LYS A 432 1.22 -18.70 -6.23
CA LYS A 432 1.29 -17.60 -5.24
C LYS A 432 0.13 -17.68 -4.25
N TYR A 433 -1.09 -17.74 -4.78
CA TYR A 433 -2.34 -17.72 -4.01
C TYR A 433 -2.91 -19.11 -3.70
N GLY A 434 -2.22 -20.19 -4.11
CA GLY A 434 -2.53 -21.55 -3.70
C GLY A 434 -1.91 -21.93 -2.35
N ARG A 435 -0.79 -21.28 -2.00
CA ARG A 435 -0.01 -21.54 -0.77
C ARG A 435 -0.79 -21.28 0.51
N SER A 436 -0.36 -21.94 1.58
CA SER A 436 -0.96 -21.87 2.91
C SER A 436 0.13 -21.63 3.96
N ILE A 437 -0.30 -21.16 5.13
CA ILE A 437 0.59 -20.97 6.28
C ILE A 437 1.34 -22.24 6.66
N GLY A 438 2.51 -22.07 7.28
CA GLY A 438 3.33 -23.13 7.81
C GLY A 438 4.02 -23.98 6.74
N SER A 439 4.04 -23.53 5.48
CA SER A 439 4.81 -24.21 4.45
C SER A 439 6.31 -24.10 4.73
N ASP A 440 6.98 -25.25 4.80
CA ASP A 440 8.44 -25.35 4.88
C ASP A 440 9.09 -25.34 3.48
N GLU A 441 8.29 -25.19 2.42
CA GLU A 441 8.79 -25.04 1.05
C GLU A 441 9.47 -23.68 0.88
N GLN A 442 10.78 -23.71 0.61
CA GLN A 442 11.54 -22.52 0.23
C GLN A 442 11.19 -22.13 -1.21
N SER A 443 10.04 -21.46 -1.36
CA SER A 443 9.52 -21.02 -2.66
C SER A 443 10.09 -19.68 -3.14
N VAL A 444 10.74 -18.93 -2.25
CA VAL A 444 11.34 -17.63 -2.53
C VAL A 444 12.78 -17.56 -2.06
N HIS A 445 13.58 -16.73 -2.72
CA HIS A 445 14.96 -16.45 -2.38
C HIS A 445 15.18 -14.93 -2.42
N VAL A 446 15.75 -14.35 -1.35
CA VAL A 446 16.03 -12.91 -1.28
C VAL A 446 17.45 -12.64 -1.78
N VAL A 447 17.57 -11.78 -2.79
CA VAL A 447 18.84 -11.42 -3.43
C VAL A 447 19.04 -9.90 -3.41
N PRO A 448 20.28 -9.38 -3.50
CA PRO A 448 20.51 -7.96 -3.71
C PRO A 448 19.85 -7.46 -5.00
N PHE A 449 19.49 -6.17 -5.03
CA PHE A 449 19.04 -5.52 -6.26
C PHE A 449 20.10 -5.60 -7.38
N SER A 450 19.65 -5.87 -8.60
CA SER A 450 20.48 -5.88 -9.81
C SER A 450 19.66 -5.49 -11.04
N PHE A 451 20.32 -5.12 -12.14
CA PHE A 451 19.63 -4.91 -13.43
C PHE A 451 18.92 -6.18 -13.94
N LYS A 452 19.25 -7.37 -13.41
CA LYS A 452 18.67 -8.65 -13.83
C LYS A 452 17.34 -8.96 -13.11
N ASN A 453 17.12 -8.41 -11.92
CA ASN A 453 15.98 -8.76 -11.07
C ASN A 453 14.98 -7.60 -10.86
N ILE A 454 15.27 -6.41 -11.38
CA ILE A 454 14.32 -5.29 -11.45
C ILE A 454 13.91 -5.08 -12.91
N ASN A 455 12.60 -5.07 -13.16
CA ASN A 455 12.05 -4.78 -14.48
C ASN A 455 12.57 -3.43 -15.02
N SER A 456 12.96 -3.39 -16.31
CA SER A 456 13.56 -2.20 -16.93
C SER A 456 12.65 -0.96 -16.94
N ASP A 457 11.34 -1.14 -17.08
CA ASP A 457 10.36 -0.05 -17.02
C ASP A 457 10.30 0.51 -15.59
N ASN A 458 10.25 -0.37 -14.60
CA ASN A 458 10.24 0.01 -13.19
C ASN A 458 11.54 0.73 -12.82
N LEU A 459 12.68 0.25 -13.30
CA LEU A 459 13.96 0.89 -13.06
C LEU A 459 14.05 2.28 -13.71
N SER A 460 13.52 2.43 -14.93
CA SER A 460 13.43 3.72 -15.60
C SER A 460 12.58 4.70 -14.79
N ARG A 461 11.44 4.24 -14.27
CA ARG A 461 10.57 5.05 -13.40
C ARG A 461 11.25 5.44 -12.10
N ILE A 462 11.95 4.51 -11.44
CA ILE A 462 12.72 4.78 -10.22
C ILE A 462 13.77 5.86 -10.51
N LYS A 463 14.52 5.73 -11.61
CA LYS A 463 15.52 6.73 -12.01
C LYS A 463 14.92 8.11 -12.27
N GLU A 464 13.77 8.18 -12.91
CA GLU A 464 13.12 9.45 -13.28
C GLU A 464 12.41 10.14 -12.12
N ARG A 465 11.78 9.36 -11.23
CA ARG A 465 10.88 9.89 -10.19
C ARG A 465 11.46 9.83 -8.78
N LEU A 466 12.45 8.98 -8.53
CA LEU A 466 13.06 8.74 -7.21
C LEU A 466 14.59 8.93 -7.27
N PRO A 467 15.07 10.13 -7.65
CA PRO A 467 16.48 10.38 -7.90
C PRO A 467 17.40 10.11 -6.69
N PHE A 468 16.95 10.37 -5.46
CA PHE A 468 17.77 10.13 -4.27
C PHE A 468 17.93 8.64 -4.01
N SER A 469 16.83 7.88 -4.06
CA SER A 469 16.82 6.43 -3.92
C SER A 469 17.65 5.77 -5.01
N TYR A 470 17.45 6.17 -6.28
CA TYR A 470 18.22 5.65 -7.42
C TYR A 470 19.72 5.91 -7.26
N ALA A 471 20.11 7.11 -6.82
CA ALA A 471 21.51 7.48 -6.64
C ALA A 471 22.25 6.57 -5.64
N LEU A 472 21.56 6.05 -4.62
CA LEU A 472 22.14 5.14 -3.63
C LEU A 472 22.14 3.68 -4.09
N ILE A 473 21.10 3.23 -4.80
CA ILE A 473 21.05 1.83 -5.26
C ILE A 473 21.85 1.57 -6.53
N LYS A 474 22.12 2.58 -7.38
CA LYS A 474 22.80 2.37 -8.68
C LYS A 474 24.12 1.60 -8.58
N ASN A 475 24.90 1.86 -7.53
CA ASN A 475 26.18 1.20 -7.33
C ASN A 475 26.01 -0.31 -7.05
N TYR A 476 24.91 -0.68 -6.37
CA TYR A 476 24.54 -2.08 -6.15
C TYR A 476 23.97 -2.73 -7.42
N LEU A 477 23.30 -1.96 -8.27
CA LEU A 477 22.79 -2.47 -9.55
C LEU A 477 23.92 -2.86 -10.51
N GLU A 478 25.02 -2.11 -10.48
CA GLU A 478 26.20 -2.29 -11.34
C GLU A 478 27.19 -3.34 -10.82
N SER A 479 27.16 -3.63 -9.52
CA SER A 479 27.97 -4.70 -8.94
C SER A 479 27.33 -6.05 -9.23
N ASP A 480 27.84 -6.75 -10.25
CA ASP A 480 27.63 -8.20 -10.45
C ASP A 480 28.32 -9.06 -9.36
N GLU A 481 28.96 -8.41 -8.37
CA GLU A 481 29.62 -9.04 -7.24
C GLU A 481 28.74 -8.98 -5.99
N LEU A 482 28.11 -10.11 -5.65
CA LEU A 482 28.12 -10.70 -4.31
C LEU A 482 27.87 -12.20 -4.40
#